data_AF-A0A7C6RJB8-F1
#
_entry.id   AF-A0A7C6RJB8-F1
#
_cell.length_a   1.000
_cell.length_b   1.000
_cell.length_c   1.000
_cell.angle_alpha   90.00
_cell.angle_beta   90.00
_cell.angle_gamma   90.00
#
_symmetry.space_group_name_H-M   'P 1'
#
loop_
_entity.id
_entity.type
_entity.pdbx_description
1 polymer ?
#
loop_
_entity_poly.entity_id
_entity_poly.type
_entity_poly.pdbx_seq_one_letter_code
_entity_poly.pdbx_strand_id
1 'polypeptide(L)'
;HEIVRRVETLFAFADRLEARCAAARKQAGQLTPALLAKAFRGELVPQDPADEPAAELLKRLAARRAEVPKVQRGRKPVRAAE
;
A
#
# COMPACT_ATOMS: atom_id res chain seq x y z
N HIS A 1 -13.63 -50.58 -13.65
CA HIS A 1 -12.52 -49.71 -13.20
C HIS A 1 -13.05 -48.44 -12.52
N GLU A 2 -13.75 -48.56 -11.38
CA GLU A 2 -14.41 -47.41 -10.74
C GLU A 2 -13.46 -46.57 -9.86
N ILE A 3 -12.51 -47.24 -9.19
CA ILE A 3 -11.49 -46.58 -8.36
C ILE A 3 -10.66 -45.61 -9.22
N VAL A 4 -10.22 -46.04 -10.40
CA VAL A 4 -9.43 -45.20 -11.34
C VAL A 4 -10.19 -43.93 -11.71
N ARG A 5 -11.47 -44.05 -12.12
CA ARG A 5 -12.31 -42.89 -12.47
C ARG A 5 -12.47 -41.91 -11.31
N ARG A 6 -12.62 -42.42 -10.08
CA ARG A 6 -12.74 -41.59 -8.87
C ARG A 6 -11.45 -40.81 -8.60
N VAL A 7 -10.31 -41.48 -8.76
CA VAL A 7 -8.98 -40.88 -8.62
C VAL A 7 -8.77 -39.77 -9.65
N GLU A 8 -9.05 -40.04 -10.94
CA GLU A 8 -8.96 -39.04 -12.01
C GLU A 8 -9.82 -37.79 -11.73
N THR A 9 -11.04 -38.00 -11.21
CA THR A 9 -11.94 -36.90 -10.84
C THR A 9 -11.36 -36.03 -9.73
N LEU A 10 -10.72 -36.64 -8.72
CA LEU A 10 -10.10 -35.92 -7.61
C LEU A 10 -8.84 -35.16 -8.06
N PHE A 11 -8.03 -35.73 -8.93
CA PHE A 11 -6.88 -35.02 -9.53
C PHE A 11 -7.34 -33.80 -10.32
N ALA A 12 -8.33 -33.95 -11.20
CA ALA A 12 -8.89 -32.81 -11.93
C ALA A 12 -9.49 -31.73 -11.01
N PHE A 13 -9.97 -32.11 -9.82
CA PHE A 13 -10.40 -31.15 -8.81
C PHE A 13 -9.23 -30.43 -8.15
N ALA A 14 -8.17 -31.16 -7.79
CA ALA A 14 -6.94 -30.59 -7.25
C ALA A 14 -6.31 -29.56 -8.21
N ASP A 15 -6.19 -29.90 -9.50
CA ASP A 15 -5.64 -29.01 -10.53
C ASP A 15 -6.42 -27.69 -10.62
N ARG A 16 -7.76 -27.76 -10.54
CA ARG A 16 -8.62 -26.55 -10.54
C ARG A 16 -8.41 -25.71 -9.29
N LEU A 17 -8.20 -26.34 -8.14
CA LEU A 17 -7.95 -25.63 -6.89
C LEU A 17 -6.59 -24.93 -6.94
N GLU A 18 -5.56 -25.61 -7.43
CA GLU A 18 -4.22 -25.03 -7.62
C GLU A 18 -4.27 -23.83 -8.57
N ALA A 19 -4.95 -23.95 -9.71
CA ALA A 19 -5.10 -22.86 -10.67
C ALA A 19 -5.79 -21.63 -10.04
N ARG A 20 -6.84 -21.84 -9.24
CA ARG A 20 -7.53 -20.76 -8.52
C ARG A 20 -6.64 -20.10 -7.48
N CYS A 21 -5.89 -20.88 -6.71
CA CYS A 21 -4.94 -20.36 -5.73
C CYS A 21 -3.83 -19.54 -6.40
N ALA A 22 -3.29 -20.01 -7.53
CA ALA A 22 -2.28 -19.29 -8.29
C ALA A 22 -2.80 -17.94 -8.82
N ALA A 23 -4.01 -17.92 -9.39
CA ALA A 23 -4.65 -16.70 -9.86
C ALA A 23 -4.89 -15.69 -8.73
N ALA A 24 -5.43 -16.16 -7.60
CA ALA A 24 -5.68 -15.32 -6.43
C ALA A 24 -4.37 -14.74 -5.86
N ARG A 25 -3.30 -15.54 -5.78
CA ARG A 25 -1.98 -15.08 -5.33
C ARG A 25 -1.41 -14.00 -6.25
N LYS A 26 -1.57 -14.17 -7.57
CA LYS A 26 -1.16 -13.15 -8.55
C LYS A 26 -1.92 -11.84 -8.37
N GLN A 27 -3.25 -11.91 -8.23
CA GLN A 27 -4.08 -10.71 -8.01
C GLN A 27 -3.72 -10.02 -6.70
N ALA A 28 -3.57 -10.77 -5.60
CA ALA A 28 -3.17 -10.22 -4.31
C ALA A 28 -1.81 -9.49 -4.39
N GLY A 29 -0.84 -10.04 -5.13
CA GLY A 29 0.45 -9.40 -5.36
C GLY A 29 0.36 -8.05 -6.10
N GLN A 30 -0.70 -7.82 -6.88
CA GLN A 30 -0.92 -6.58 -7.61
C GLN A 30 -1.68 -5.53 -6.79
N LEU A 31 -2.37 -5.91 -5.71
CA LEU A 31 -3.16 -4.97 -4.89
C LEU A 31 -2.30 -3.94 -4.18
N THR A 32 -1.20 -4.37 -3.55
CA THR A 32 -0.28 -3.46 -2.83
C THR A 32 0.29 -2.36 -3.73
N PRO A 33 0.92 -2.67 -4.89
CA PRO A 33 1.45 -1.62 -5.76
C PRO A 33 0.33 -0.73 -6.34
N ALA A 34 -0.83 -1.29 -6.67
CA ALA A 34 -1.97 -0.50 -7.14
C ALA A 34 -2.50 0.47 -6.05
N LEU A 35 -2.60 0.01 -4.81
CA LEU A 35 -3.01 0.81 -3.66
C LEU A 35 -2.01 1.92 -3.37
N LEU A 36 -0.72 1.61 -3.35
CA LEU A 36 0.35 2.59 -3.15
C LEU A 36 0.35 3.64 -4.26
N ALA A 37 0.14 3.24 -5.52
CA ALA A 37 0.03 4.18 -6.63
C ALA A 37 -1.15 5.16 -6.45
N LYS A 38 -2.30 4.68 -5.96
CA LYS A 38 -3.44 5.56 -5.61
C LYS A 38 -3.13 6.46 -4.41
N ALA A 39 -2.46 5.93 -3.39
CA ALA A 39 -2.03 6.70 -2.21
C ALA A 39 -1.11 7.87 -2.59
N PHE A 40 -0.10 7.60 -3.42
CA PHE A 40 0.86 8.63 -3.84
C PHE A 40 0.23 9.70 -4.75
N ARG A 41 -0.83 9.38 -5.49
CA ARG A 41 -1.61 10.36 -6.25
C ARG A 41 -2.66 11.11 -5.42
N GLY A 42 -2.85 10.74 -4.15
CA GLY A 42 -3.88 11.32 -3.28
C GLY A 42 -5.30 10.82 -3.58
N GLU A 43 -5.47 9.78 -4.41
CA GLU A 43 -6.79 9.31 -4.87
C GLU A 43 -7.55 8.44 -3.85
N LEU A 44 -7.02 8.25 -2.64
CA LEU A 44 -7.66 7.41 -1.62
C LEU A 44 -8.83 8.09 -0.92
N VAL A 45 -8.97 9.41 -1.06
CA VAL A 45 -10.02 10.23 -0.46
C VAL A 45 -10.52 11.21 -1.52
N PRO A 46 -11.83 11.56 -1.54
CA PRO A 46 -12.32 12.64 -2.40
C PRO A 46 -11.47 13.89 -2.25
N GLN A 47 -11.05 14.47 -3.39
CA GLN A 47 -10.23 15.68 -3.43
C GLN A 47 -11.14 16.91 -3.58
N ASP A 48 -10.80 18.01 -2.91
CA ASP A 48 -11.48 19.29 -3.13
C ASP A 48 -10.82 20.00 -4.32
N PRO A 49 -11.57 20.38 -5.38
CA PRO A 49 -11.02 21.15 -6.49
C PRO A 49 -10.42 22.51 -6.08
N ALA A 50 -10.78 23.03 -4.91
CA ALA A 50 -10.23 24.27 -4.35
C ALA A 50 -8.93 24.05 -3.54
N ASP A 51 -8.46 22.80 -3.40
CA ASP A 51 -7.22 22.51 -2.67
C ASP A 51 -6.01 23.18 -3.35
N GLU A 52 -5.21 23.86 -2.54
CA GLU A 52 -3.96 24.47 -3.02
C GLU A 52 -2.92 23.38 -3.36
N PRO A 53 -2.03 23.61 -4.35
CA PRO A 53 -0.95 22.68 -4.62
C PRO A 53 -0.10 22.43 -3.37
N ALA A 54 0.31 21.18 -3.14
CA ALA A 54 1.10 20.80 -1.96
C ALA A 54 2.36 21.67 -1.76
N ALA A 55 2.97 22.13 -2.86
CA ALA A 55 4.12 23.04 -2.82
C ALA A 55 3.79 24.39 -2.16
N GLU A 56 2.61 24.95 -2.40
CA GLU A 56 2.17 26.22 -1.81
C GLU A 56 1.85 26.05 -0.32
N LEU A 57 1.18 24.97 0.05
CA LEU A 57 0.98 24.62 1.47
C LEU A 57 2.33 24.49 2.20
N LEU A 58 3.32 23.83 1.60
CA LEU A 58 4.65 23.68 2.19
C LEU A 58 5.38 25.01 2.35
N LYS A 59 5.30 25.92 1.36
CA LYS A 59 5.85 27.27 1.47
C LYS A 59 5.22 28.04 2.62
N ARG A 60 3.88 28.02 2.74
CA ARG A 60 3.13 28.65 3.83
C ARG A 60 3.52 28.08 5.20
N LEU A 61 3.64 26.77 5.31
CA LEU A 61 4.07 26.09 6.54
C LEU A 61 5.52 26.44 6.91
N ALA A 62 6.42 26.55 5.94
CA ALA A 62 7.81 26.94 6.17
C ALA A 62 7.91 28.40 6.64
N ALA A 63 7.20 29.32 5.99
CA ALA A 63 7.12 30.73 6.39
C ALA A 63 6.58 30.88 7.83
N ARG A 64 5.44 30.24 8.12
CA ARG A 64 4.85 30.24 9.47
C ARG A 64 5.79 29.66 10.53
N ARG A 65 6.57 28.62 10.20
CA ARG A 65 7.58 28.04 11.11
C ARG A 65 8.79 28.95 11.32
N ALA A 66 9.11 29.83 10.37
CA ALA A 66 10.20 30.80 10.52
C ALA A 66 9.79 31.97 11.43
N GLU A 67 8.51 32.33 11.44
CA GLU A 67 7.94 33.39 12.29
C GLU A 67 7.78 32.95 13.75
N VAL A 68 7.57 31.66 14.02
CA VAL A 68 7.51 31.13 15.39
C VAL A 68 8.93 30.88 15.90
N PRO A 69 9.37 31.50 17.02
CA PRO A 69 10.69 31.23 17.58
C PRO A 69 10.84 29.74 17.88
N LYS A 70 11.94 29.14 17.37
CA LYS A 70 12.24 27.72 17.56
C LYS A 70 12.33 27.40 19.05
N VAL A 71 11.29 26.80 19.61
CA VAL A 71 11.40 26.10 20.90
C VAL A 71 12.35 24.94 20.66
N GLN A 72 13.57 25.03 21.20
CA GLN A 72 14.56 23.96 21.13
C GLN A 72 14.02 22.75 21.90
N ARG A 73 13.26 21.88 21.23
CA ARG A 73 12.97 20.54 21.73
C ARG A 73 14.24 19.73 21.54
N GLY A 74 15.03 19.63 22.61
CA GLY A 74 16.28 18.87 22.66
C GLY A 74 16.09 17.47 22.07
N ARG A 75 16.69 17.22 20.91
CA ARG A 75 16.68 15.91 20.28
C ARG A 75 17.70 15.04 21.03
N LYS A 76 17.23 14.21 21.96
CA LYS A 76 18.07 13.18 22.58
C LYS A 76 18.53 12.24 21.46
N PRO A 77 19.84 12.03 21.24
CA PRO A 77 20.29 11.09 20.22
C PRO A 77 19.90 9.68 20.64
N VAL A 78 19.09 9.01 19.84
CA VAL A 78 18.87 7.57 19.96
C VAL A 78 20.18 6.93 19.48
N ARG A 79 20.95 6.36 20.42
CA ARG A 79 22.12 5.54 20.10
C ARG A 79 21.64 4.38 19.23
N ALA A 80 22.22 4.24 18.03
CA ALA A 80 22.15 3.01 17.27
C ALA A 80 22.77 1.91 18.13
N ALA A 81 21.95 0.92 18.51
CA ALA A 81 22.44 -0.34 19.03
C ALA A 81 22.63 -1.27 17.82
N GLU A 82 23.83 -1.84 17.74
CA GLU A 82 24.23 -2.95 16.87
C GLU A 82 23.32 -4.17 17.02
#